data_AF-A0A3M7BU28-F1
#
_entry.id   AF-A0A3M7BU28-F1
#
_cell.length_a   1.000
_cell.length_b   1.000
_cell.length_c   1.000
_cell.angle_alpha   90.00
_cell.angle_beta   90.00
_cell.angle_gamma   90.00
#
_symmetry.space_group_name_H-M   'P 1'
#
loop_
_entity.id
_entity.type
_entity.pdbx_description
1 polymer ?
#
loop_
_entity_poly.entity_id
_entity_poly.type
_entity_poly.pdbx_seq_one_letter_code
_entity_poly.pdbx_strand_id
1 'polypeptide(L)'
;MADYLRKLAQKLGTEGPIKTLSTSRAVKLLHNGQYFLTTTNARYVWEIPPYPQFYVPATELRAEAEKAGSCLEIKEGEEFYAPDSENSASSSEAQAKKEPLAKQWTLTINNSEGPKKTIDQAIAFSPSLSSSSQTTAKDLAGLVKIEFSSIDQWFEEDTPIFVHPKDPFKRIDILTSHRPIKVYVSGANGKRICIASTPSAHHLYETGLPCRFYMPLTAVLASVLRPSERRTRCPYKGEAEYYSVELPG
;
A
#
# COMPACT_ATOMS: atom_id res chain seq x y z
N MET A 1 -2.40 -16.01 -7.51
CA MET A 1 -2.20 -15.52 -6.13
C MET A 1 -0.84 -15.94 -5.57
N ALA A 2 -0.54 -17.24 -5.42
CA ALA A 2 0.76 -17.72 -4.92
C ALA A 2 1.98 -17.19 -5.72
N ASP A 3 1.83 -17.04 -7.04
CA ASP A 3 2.88 -16.50 -7.92
C ASP A 3 3.32 -15.06 -7.57
N TYR A 4 2.41 -14.23 -7.05
CA TYR A 4 2.74 -12.86 -6.61
C TYR A 4 3.65 -12.87 -5.37
N LEU A 5 3.26 -13.61 -4.33
CA LEU A 5 4.03 -13.69 -3.08
C LEU A 5 5.42 -14.29 -3.33
N ARG A 6 5.52 -15.32 -4.18
CA ARG A 6 6.79 -15.89 -4.60
C ARG A 6 7.69 -14.87 -5.29
N LYS A 7 7.17 -14.16 -6.30
CA LYS A 7 7.92 -13.11 -7.02
C LYS A 7 8.37 -12.00 -6.08
N LEU A 8 7.53 -11.59 -5.15
CA LEU A 8 7.86 -10.59 -4.14
C LEU A 8 8.98 -11.08 -3.21
N ALA A 9 8.88 -12.31 -2.70
CA ALA A 9 9.89 -12.92 -1.83
C ALA A 9 11.26 -12.96 -2.52
N GLN A 10 11.27 -13.42 -3.78
CA GLN A 10 12.48 -13.52 -4.59
C GLN A 10 13.07 -12.14 -4.86
N LYS A 11 12.25 -11.18 -5.32
CA LYS A 11 12.69 -9.81 -5.58
C LYS A 11 13.29 -9.17 -4.34
N LEU A 12 12.60 -9.21 -3.20
CA LEU A 12 13.12 -8.62 -1.96
C LEU A 12 14.32 -9.40 -1.42
N GLY A 13 14.39 -10.71 -1.64
CA GLY A 13 15.54 -11.53 -1.29
C GLY A 13 16.83 -11.22 -2.07
N THR A 14 16.69 -10.84 -3.35
CA THR A 14 17.80 -10.53 -4.26
C THR A 14 18.14 -9.04 -4.29
N GLU A 15 17.13 -8.18 -4.45
CA GLU A 15 17.30 -6.72 -4.60
C GLU A 15 17.17 -5.98 -3.27
N GLY A 16 16.46 -6.54 -2.30
CA GLY A 16 16.16 -5.88 -1.03
C GLY A 16 14.99 -4.90 -1.15
N PRO A 17 14.48 -4.41 -0.02
CA PRO A 17 13.64 -3.22 -0.02
C PRO A 17 14.49 -1.99 -0.39
N ILE A 18 13.88 -1.01 -1.04
CA ILE A 18 14.55 0.26 -1.38
C ILE A 18 14.90 1.03 -0.11
N LYS A 19 13.98 0.98 0.86
CA LYS A 19 14.10 1.64 2.15
C LYS A 19 13.20 0.94 3.15
N THR A 20 13.64 0.90 4.40
CA THR A 20 12.80 0.57 5.55
C THR A 20 12.81 1.72 6.56
N LEU A 21 11.73 1.86 7.32
CA LEU A 21 11.61 2.83 8.41
C LEU A 21 10.73 2.25 9.51
N SER A 22 11.24 2.16 10.73
CA SER A 22 10.42 1.83 11.89
C SER A 22 9.45 2.97 12.21
N THR A 23 8.25 2.61 12.66
CA THR A 23 7.29 3.59 13.17
C THR A 23 6.96 3.27 14.61
N SER A 24 6.93 4.30 15.46
CA SER A 24 6.38 4.21 16.80
C SER A 24 4.86 4.37 16.82
N ARG A 25 4.25 4.67 15.66
CA ARG A 25 2.81 4.85 15.55
C ARG A 25 2.11 3.51 15.68
N ALA A 26 0.98 3.47 16.37
CA ALA A 26 0.20 2.25 16.48
C ALA A 26 -0.38 1.89 15.11
N VAL A 27 -0.11 0.68 14.63
CA VAL A 27 -0.74 0.11 13.44
C VAL A 27 -1.74 -0.93 13.91
N LYS A 28 -3.02 -0.73 13.59
CA LYS A 28 -4.12 -1.63 13.99
C LYS A 28 -4.76 -2.26 12.77
N LEU A 29 -5.03 -3.56 12.85
CA LEU A 29 -5.65 -4.32 11.77
C LEU A 29 -7.03 -4.81 12.23
N LEU A 30 -8.06 -4.36 11.53
CA LEU A 30 -9.45 -4.79 11.71
C LEU A 30 -9.84 -5.70 10.56
N HIS A 31 -10.27 -6.91 10.87
CA HIS A 31 -10.82 -7.84 9.89
C HIS A 31 -11.89 -8.71 10.53
N ASN A 32 -12.96 -9.00 9.79
CA ASN A 32 -14.13 -9.74 10.28
C ASN A 32 -14.75 -9.14 11.56
N GLY A 33 -14.71 -7.82 11.70
CA GLY A 33 -15.23 -7.11 12.88
C GLY A 33 -14.35 -7.19 14.13
N GLN A 34 -13.15 -7.76 14.04
CA GLN A 34 -12.23 -7.91 15.17
C GLN A 34 -10.89 -7.21 14.91
N TYR A 35 -10.41 -6.47 15.91
CA TYR A 35 -9.03 -6.00 15.94
C TYR A 35 -8.13 -7.15 16.36
N PHE A 36 -7.45 -7.78 15.40
CA PHE A 36 -6.65 -8.99 15.66
C PHE A 36 -5.14 -8.68 15.83
N LEU A 37 -4.73 -7.44 15.57
CA LEU A 37 -3.39 -6.96 15.87
C LEU A 37 -3.41 -5.45 16.15
N THR A 38 -2.70 -5.03 17.19
CA THR A 38 -2.27 -3.63 17.42
C THR A 38 -0.79 -3.65 17.75
N THR A 39 0.03 -2.95 16.97
CA THR A 39 1.49 -2.95 17.14
C THR A 39 2.07 -1.55 17.00
N THR A 40 3.03 -1.18 17.84
CA THR A 40 3.87 0.04 17.68
C THR A 40 5.25 -0.30 17.13
N ASN A 41 5.44 -1.52 16.63
CA ASN A 41 6.70 -2.04 16.11
C ASN A 41 6.60 -2.36 14.61
N ALA A 42 5.57 -1.86 13.93
CA ALA A 42 5.46 -1.95 12.49
C ALA A 42 6.61 -1.20 11.79
N ARG A 43 6.87 -1.60 10.55
CA ARG A 43 7.81 -0.91 9.66
C ARG A 43 7.12 -0.50 8.37
N TYR A 44 7.44 0.70 7.91
CA TYR A 44 7.25 1.08 6.51
C TYR A 44 8.34 0.44 5.67
N VAL A 45 7.95 -0.22 4.58
CA VAL A 45 8.85 -0.86 3.63
C VAL A 45 8.52 -0.38 2.23
N TRP A 46 9.48 0.24 1.56
CA TRP A 46 9.35 0.64 0.16
C TRP A 46 9.84 -0.50 -0.74
N GLU A 47 8.91 -1.36 -1.17
CA GLU A 47 9.17 -2.46 -2.11
C GLU A 47 9.43 -1.94 -3.53
N ILE A 48 8.74 -0.85 -3.87
CA ILE A 48 8.90 -0.03 -5.07
C ILE A 48 8.56 1.43 -4.73
N PRO A 49 9.11 2.44 -5.43
CA PRO A 49 8.72 3.82 -5.22
C PRO A 49 7.33 4.11 -5.79
N PRO A 50 6.62 5.13 -5.29
CA PRO A 50 7.03 6.03 -4.21
C PRO A 50 6.44 5.66 -2.84
N TYR A 51 5.61 4.61 -2.73
CA TYR A 51 4.78 4.39 -1.55
C TYR A 51 5.23 3.20 -0.69
N PRO A 52 5.17 3.33 0.65
CA PRO A 52 5.49 2.23 1.54
C PRO A 52 4.34 1.24 1.68
N GLN A 53 4.68 0.04 2.15
CA GLN A 53 3.78 -0.97 2.70
C GLN A 53 4.07 -1.16 4.19
N PHE A 54 3.10 -1.67 4.96
CA PHE A 54 3.34 -2.07 6.35
C PHE A 54 3.82 -3.50 6.44
N TYR A 55 4.85 -3.68 7.26
CA TYR A 55 5.33 -4.96 7.70
C TYR A 55 5.21 -4.99 9.23
N VAL A 56 4.62 -6.05 9.76
CA VAL A 56 4.37 -6.20 11.20
C VAL A 56 5.21 -7.33 11.79
N PRO A 57 5.58 -7.31 13.08
CA PRO A 57 6.38 -8.38 13.66
C PRO A 57 5.65 -9.73 13.67
N ALA A 58 6.30 -10.78 13.17
CA ALA A 58 5.76 -12.14 13.19
C ALA A 58 5.54 -12.66 14.61
N THR A 59 6.41 -12.26 15.54
CA THR A 59 6.33 -12.64 16.97
C THR A 59 5.07 -12.08 17.62
N GLU A 60 4.71 -10.83 17.33
CA GLU A 60 3.50 -10.21 17.88
C GLU A 60 2.23 -10.83 17.30
N LEU A 61 2.20 -11.10 15.97
CA LEU A 61 1.08 -11.82 15.37
C LEU A 61 0.87 -13.21 15.98
N ARG A 62 1.95 -13.97 16.21
CA ARG A 62 1.86 -15.29 16.88
C ARG A 62 1.40 -15.16 18.32
N ALA A 63 1.94 -14.20 19.07
CA ALA A 63 1.51 -13.95 20.45
C ALA A 63 0.02 -13.57 20.52
N GLU A 64 -0.49 -12.77 19.58
CA GLU A 64 -1.91 -12.47 19.50
C GLU A 64 -2.74 -13.70 19.11
N ALA A 65 -2.27 -14.55 18.21
CA ALA A 65 -2.94 -15.81 17.88
C ALA A 65 -3.03 -16.76 19.09
N GLU A 66 -1.95 -16.89 19.86
CA GLU A 66 -1.92 -17.69 21.09
C GLU A 66 -2.90 -17.17 22.15
N LYS A 67 -2.99 -15.84 22.34
CA LYS A 67 -3.94 -15.21 23.26
C LYS A 67 -5.39 -15.33 22.79
N ALA A 68 -5.63 -15.14 21.51
CA ALA A 68 -6.96 -15.15 20.90
C ALA A 68 -7.52 -16.58 20.75
N GLY A 69 -6.68 -17.60 20.84
CA GLY A 69 -7.06 -19.00 20.72
C GLY A 69 -7.70 -19.29 19.36
N SER A 70 -8.94 -19.75 19.35
CA SER A 70 -9.66 -20.06 18.10
C SER A 70 -10.14 -18.82 17.34
N CYS A 71 -9.98 -17.61 17.86
CA CYS A 71 -10.40 -16.39 17.17
C CYS A 71 -9.40 -15.94 16.08
N LEU A 72 -8.12 -16.31 16.20
CA LEU A 72 -7.08 -16.04 15.20
C LEU A 72 -6.20 -17.29 15.00
N GLU A 73 -6.35 -17.94 13.86
CA GLU A 73 -5.52 -19.09 13.47
C GLU A 73 -4.50 -18.67 12.41
N ILE A 74 -3.23 -19.05 12.56
CA ILE A 74 -2.17 -18.82 11.57
C ILE A 74 -1.71 -20.17 11.04
N LYS A 75 -1.80 -20.37 9.73
CA LYS A 75 -1.29 -21.57 9.03
C LYS A 75 -0.11 -21.20 8.14
N GLU A 76 0.99 -21.93 8.29
CA GLU A 76 2.14 -21.84 7.38
C GLU A 76 1.89 -22.69 6.14
N GLY A 77 2.16 -22.12 4.97
CA GLY A 77 1.99 -22.77 3.68
C GLY A 77 3.30 -22.90 2.94
N GLU A 78 3.27 -22.54 1.66
CA GLU A 78 4.39 -22.67 0.72
C GLU A 78 5.64 -21.90 1.18
N GLU A 79 6.80 -22.53 1.03
CA GLU A 79 8.10 -21.91 1.30
C GLU A 79 8.70 -21.31 0.02
N PHE A 80 9.28 -20.12 0.16
CA PHE A 80 9.90 -19.39 -0.94
C PHE A 80 11.42 -19.31 -0.73
N TYR A 81 12.18 -19.64 -1.77
CA TYR A 81 13.64 -19.63 -1.74
C TYR A 81 14.20 -18.59 -2.72
N ALA A 82 15.43 -18.14 -2.48
CA ALA A 82 16.15 -17.29 -3.42
C ALA A 82 16.26 -18.02 -4.79
N PRO A 83 16.13 -17.30 -5.92
CA PRO A 83 16.33 -17.90 -7.23
C PRO A 83 17.72 -18.56 -7.26
N ASP A 84 17.78 -19.80 -7.73
CA ASP A 84 19.06 -20.48 -7.90
C ASP A 84 19.83 -19.70 -8.97
N SER A 85 21.08 -19.33 -8.69
CA SER A 85 21.97 -18.88 -9.76
C SER A 85 22.02 -20.02 -10.77
N GLU A 86 21.47 -19.82 -11.96
CA GLU A 86 21.55 -20.79 -13.06
C GLU A 86 23.02 -21.03 -13.40
N ASN A 87 23.64 -21.98 -12.68
CA ASN A 87 24.87 -22.71 -12.98
C ASN A 87 25.25 -23.59 -11.78
N SER A 88 24.40 -24.53 -11.41
CA SER A 88 24.88 -25.81 -10.89
C SER A 88 23.84 -26.89 -11.13
N ALA A 89 24.00 -27.59 -12.25
CA ALA A 89 23.49 -28.95 -12.35
C ALA A 89 24.11 -29.78 -11.21
N SER A 90 23.26 -30.38 -10.37
CA SER A 90 23.35 -31.77 -9.88
C SER A 90 22.85 -31.94 -8.44
N SER A 91 22.11 -33.04 -8.26
CA SER A 91 21.78 -33.75 -7.01
C SER A 91 20.72 -33.14 -6.08
N SER A 92 19.63 -33.89 -5.94
CA SER A 92 18.46 -33.72 -5.08
C SER A 92 18.75 -33.64 -3.56
N GLU A 93 20.02 -33.75 -3.15
CA GLU A 93 20.44 -33.73 -1.74
C GLU A 93 20.99 -32.36 -1.30
N ALA A 94 21.42 -31.50 -2.23
CA ALA A 94 21.92 -30.15 -1.91
C ALA A 94 20.80 -29.12 -1.64
N GLN A 95 19.57 -29.41 -2.05
CA GLN A 95 18.40 -28.54 -1.81
C GLN A 95 17.98 -28.52 -0.31
N ALA A 96 18.35 -29.54 0.46
CA ALA A 96 17.85 -29.79 1.82
C ALA A 96 18.45 -28.90 2.93
N LYS A 97 19.38 -27.99 2.60
CA LYS A 97 20.03 -27.06 3.55
C LYS A 97 19.80 -25.58 3.26
N LYS A 98 19.03 -25.23 2.23
CA LYS A 98 18.74 -23.84 1.91
C LYS A 98 17.60 -23.38 2.80
N GLU A 99 17.88 -22.50 3.76
CA GLU A 99 16.81 -21.90 4.55
C GLU A 99 15.88 -21.07 3.64
N PRO A 100 14.55 -21.15 3.84
CA PRO A 100 13.62 -20.38 3.03
C PRO A 100 13.79 -18.88 3.32
N LEU A 101 13.63 -18.05 2.29
CA LEU A 101 13.55 -16.60 2.44
C LEU A 101 12.31 -16.21 3.24
N ALA A 102 11.18 -16.81 2.89
CA ALA A 102 9.90 -16.51 3.49
C ALA A 102 8.94 -17.68 3.32
N LYS A 103 7.84 -17.65 4.07
CA LYS A 103 6.73 -18.60 3.93
C LYS A 103 5.44 -17.85 3.69
N GLN A 104 4.54 -18.41 2.89
CA GLN A 104 3.17 -17.93 2.82
C GLN A 104 2.48 -18.23 4.15
N TRP A 105 1.76 -17.24 4.67
CA TRP A 105 0.88 -17.39 5.82
C TRP A 105 -0.57 -17.28 5.37
N THR A 106 -1.43 -18.07 6.00
CA THR A 106 -2.87 -17.95 5.89
C THR A 106 -3.42 -17.65 7.29
N LEU A 107 -4.00 -16.46 7.47
CA LEU A 107 -4.61 -16.04 8.72
C LEU A 107 -6.12 -16.27 8.63
N THR A 108 -6.71 -16.92 9.62
CA THR A 108 -8.17 -17.13 9.69
C THR A 108 -8.71 -16.43 10.93
N ILE A 109 -9.61 -15.48 10.74
CA ILE A 109 -10.23 -14.68 11.80
C ILE A 109 -11.67 -15.14 11.99
N ASN A 110 -11.98 -15.57 13.21
CA ASN A 110 -13.26 -16.12 13.58
C ASN A 110 -13.96 -15.19 14.55
N ASN A 111 -15.13 -14.69 14.15
CA ASN A 111 -16.03 -14.00 15.06
C ASN A 111 -17.00 -15.04 15.66
N SER A 112 -17.26 -14.96 16.97
CA SER A 112 -18.10 -15.93 17.71
C SER A 112 -19.51 -16.08 17.15
N GLU A 113 -19.97 -15.10 16.37
CA GLU A 113 -21.33 -15.03 15.82
C GLU A 113 -21.38 -15.11 14.27
N GLY A 114 -20.24 -15.22 13.58
CA GLY A 114 -20.17 -15.05 12.12
C GLY A 114 -19.32 -16.09 11.37
N PRO A 115 -19.36 -16.07 10.02
CA PRO A 115 -18.51 -16.94 9.21
C PRO A 115 -17.03 -16.61 9.40
N LYS A 116 -16.19 -17.64 9.32
CA LYS A 116 -14.73 -17.48 9.31
C LYS A 116 -14.32 -16.69 8.05
N LYS A 117 -13.44 -15.71 8.20
CA LYS A 117 -12.79 -15.04 7.06
C LYS A 117 -11.30 -15.35 7.04
N THR A 118 -10.76 -15.50 5.84
CA THR A 118 -9.38 -15.92 5.62
C THR A 118 -8.62 -14.88 4.82
N ILE A 119 -7.38 -14.61 5.24
CA ILE A 119 -6.39 -13.79 4.55
C ILE A 119 -5.27 -14.73 4.08
N ASP A 120 -5.19 -14.97 2.78
CA ASP A 120 -4.18 -15.85 2.17
C ASP A 120 -3.02 -15.07 1.51
N GLN A 121 -3.14 -13.74 1.44
CA GLN A 121 -2.14 -12.83 0.89
C GLN A 121 -1.22 -12.30 2.00
N ALA A 122 -0.61 -13.20 2.77
CA ALA A 122 0.40 -12.86 3.76
C ALA A 122 1.70 -13.63 3.53
N ILE A 123 2.82 -12.98 3.75
CA ILE A 123 4.16 -13.54 3.61
C ILE A 123 5.01 -13.18 4.83
N ALA A 124 5.56 -14.20 5.48
CA ALA A 124 6.40 -14.07 6.66
C ALA A 124 7.85 -14.38 6.31
N PHE A 125 8.73 -13.41 6.53
CA PHE A 125 10.15 -13.52 6.25
C PHE A 125 10.88 -14.24 7.39
N SER A 126 11.79 -15.14 7.02
CA SER A 126 12.49 -15.98 7.99
C SER A 126 13.32 -15.12 8.96
N PRO A 127 13.30 -15.41 10.28
CA PRO A 127 14.13 -14.68 11.25
C PRO A 127 15.63 -14.82 10.99
N SER A 128 16.06 -15.94 10.41
CA SER A 128 17.47 -16.22 10.11
C SER A 128 18.07 -15.30 9.04
N LEU A 129 17.24 -14.57 8.28
CA LEU A 129 17.70 -13.56 7.32
C LEU A 129 18.56 -12.46 7.98
N SER A 130 18.39 -12.19 9.27
CA SER A 130 19.18 -11.19 10.00
C SER A 130 20.68 -11.51 9.97
N SER A 131 21.02 -12.79 9.94
CA SER A 131 22.39 -13.31 10.03
C SER A 131 22.94 -13.74 8.68
N SER A 132 22.11 -13.80 7.64
CA SER A 132 22.52 -14.23 6.31
C SER A 132 23.33 -13.15 5.60
N SER A 133 24.51 -13.49 5.10
CA SER A 133 25.32 -12.61 4.24
C SER A 133 24.87 -12.63 2.78
N GLN A 134 24.05 -13.60 2.38
CA GLN A 134 23.69 -13.91 0.99
C GLN A 134 22.38 -13.25 0.53
N THR A 135 21.70 -12.51 1.41
CA THR A 135 20.43 -11.84 1.10
C THR A 135 20.48 -10.36 1.44
N THR A 136 19.78 -9.57 0.63
CA THR A 136 19.53 -8.14 0.82
C THR A 136 18.27 -7.87 1.65
N ALA A 137 17.50 -8.91 2.00
CA ALA A 137 16.27 -8.82 2.79
C ALA A 137 16.46 -8.80 4.31
N LYS A 138 17.65 -8.47 4.83
CA LYS A 138 17.95 -8.59 6.28
C LYS A 138 17.02 -7.73 7.15
N ASP A 139 16.66 -6.56 6.65
CA ASP A 139 15.73 -5.63 7.34
C ASP A 139 14.30 -6.18 7.47
N LEU A 140 13.97 -7.23 6.73
CA LEU A 140 12.66 -7.89 6.73
C LEU A 140 12.63 -9.12 7.65
N ALA A 141 13.76 -9.51 8.24
CA ALA A 141 13.87 -10.70 9.08
C ALA A 141 12.82 -10.71 10.20
N GLY A 142 12.00 -11.77 10.25
CA GLY A 142 10.95 -11.92 11.27
C GLY A 142 9.76 -10.97 11.12
N LEU A 143 9.62 -10.30 9.97
CA LEU A 143 8.46 -9.48 9.67
C LEU A 143 7.48 -10.21 8.75
N VAL A 144 6.21 -9.82 8.84
CA VAL A 144 5.11 -10.29 8.02
C VAL A 144 4.56 -9.13 7.21
N LYS A 145 4.51 -9.30 5.89
CA LYS A 145 3.67 -8.45 5.03
C LYS A 145 2.32 -9.12 4.91
N ILE A 146 1.27 -8.33 5.13
CA ILE A 146 -0.10 -8.70 4.77
C ILE A 146 -0.54 -7.74 3.67
N GLU A 147 -1.07 -8.28 2.58
CA GLU A 147 -1.52 -7.48 1.45
C GLU A 147 -2.59 -6.48 1.91
N PHE A 148 -2.36 -5.20 1.64
CA PHE A 148 -3.14 -4.13 2.26
C PHE A 148 -4.64 -4.27 1.97
N SER A 149 -4.97 -4.64 0.73
CA SER A 149 -6.35 -4.83 0.24
C SER A 149 -7.06 -6.08 0.79
N SER A 150 -6.35 -6.99 1.46
CA SER A 150 -6.92 -8.22 2.04
C SER A 150 -7.51 -8.03 3.44
N ILE A 151 -7.19 -6.92 4.11
CA ILE A 151 -7.72 -6.54 5.43
C ILE A 151 -8.93 -5.63 5.24
N ASP A 152 -9.94 -5.75 6.12
CA ASP A 152 -11.17 -4.95 5.99
C ASP A 152 -10.85 -3.46 6.24
N GLN A 153 -10.04 -3.14 7.26
CA GLN A 153 -9.58 -1.79 7.53
C GLN A 153 -8.23 -1.76 8.28
N TRP A 154 -7.30 -0.94 7.80
CA TRP A 154 -6.07 -0.59 8.51
C TRP A 154 -6.23 0.75 9.23
N PHE A 155 -5.58 0.88 10.39
CA PHE A 155 -5.49 2.14 11.13
C PHE A 155 -4.03 2.47 11.42
N GLU A 156 -3.71 3.76 11.33
CA GLU A 156 -2.51 4.34 11.93
C GLU A 156 -2.98 5.25 13.07
N GLU A 157 -2.53 4.95 14.28
CA GLU A 157 -3.17 5.33 15.53
C GLU A 157 -4.65 4.87 15.54
N ASP A 158 -5.57 5.84 15.53
CA ASP A 158 -7.00 5.63 15.39
C ASP A 158 -7.53 6.14 14.05
N THR A 159 -6.65 6.56 13.15
CA THR A 159 -7.02 7.12 11.84
C THR A 159 -7.12 5.99 10.80
N PRO A 160 -8.29 5.81 10.15
CA PRO A 160 -8.44 4.87 9.05
C PRO A 160 -7.52 5.22 7.89
N ILE A 161 -6.88 4.20 7.33
CA ILE A 161 -6.04 4.32 6.15
C ILE A 161 -6.79 3.77 4.94
N PHE A 162 -6.73 4.50 3.83
CA PHE A 162 -7.37 4.12 2.59
C PHE A 162 -6.32 3.77 1.53
N VAL A 163 -6.57 2.73 0.73
CA VAL A 163 -5.72 2.30 -0.41
C VAL A 163 -4.37 1.69 -0.01
N HIS A 164 -3.50 2.43 0.67
CA HIS A 164 -2.18 1.99 1.14
C HIS A 164 -1.65 2.95 2.22
N PRO A 165 -0.60 2.58 2.97
CA PRO A 165 -0.01 3.45 3.99
C PRO A 165 0.46 4.80 3.42
N LYS A 166 0.28 5.87 4.20
CA LYS A 166 0.83 7.18 3.87
C LYS A 166 2.34 7.17 4.08
N ASP A 167 3.06 7.77 3.15
CA ASP A 167 4.49 8.05 3.27
C ASP A 167 4.69 9.10 4.37
N PRO A 168 5.44 8.79 5.45
CA PRO A 168 5.71 9.72 6.54
C PRO A 168 6.42 11.00 6.14
N PHE A 169 7.03 11.06 4.94
CA PHE A 169 7.73 12.23 4.41
C PHE A 169 6.90 13.04 3.42
N LYS A 170 5.76 12.51 2.95
CA LYS A 170 4.86 13.27 2.06
C LYS A 170 4.03 14.25 2.89
N ARG A 171 4.02 15.51 2.44
CA ARG A 171 3.22 16.58 3.01
C ARG A 171 2.33 17.17 1.93
N ILE A 172 1.15 17.58 2.34
CA ILE A 172 0.23 18.39 1.55
C ILE A 172 0.07 19.70 2.30
N ASP A 173 0.31 20.80 1.60
CA ASP A 173 0.00 22.14 2.06
C ASP A 173 -1.05 22.76 1.14
N ILE A 174 -2.02 23.45 1.72
CA ILE A 174 -3.16 24.03 1.00
C ILE A 174 -3.24 25.51 1.35
N LEU A 175 -2.89 26.35 0.38
CA LEU A 175 -2.91 27.80 0.54
C LEU A 175 -4.14 28.38 -0.17
N THR A 176 -4.97 29.10 0.57
CA THR A 176 -6.03 29.93 -0.03
C THR A 176 -5.41 31.12 -0.75
N SER A 177 -5.87 31.39 -1.97
CA SER A 177 -5.31 32.42 -2.84
C SER A 177 -6.43 33.19 -3.54
N HIS A 178 -6.30 34.52 -3.61
CA HIS A 178 -7.15 35.42 -4.39
C HIS A 178 -6.53 35.81 -5.74
N ARG A 179 -5.52 35.06 -6.20
CA ARG A 179 -4.95 35.27 -7.53
C ARG A 179 -5.97 34.79 -8.57
N PRO A 180 -6.35 35.64 -9.55
CA PRO A 180 -7.32 35.23 -10.56
C PRO A 180 -6.73 34.13 -11.45
N ILE A 181 -7.50 33.06 -11.65
CA ILE A 181 -7.12 31.92 -12.50
C ILE A 181 -8.16 31.78 -13.61
N LYS A 182 -7.67 31.61 -14.84
CA LYS A 182 -8.47 31.26 -16.01
C LYS A 182 -7.92 30.01 -16.67
N VAL A 183 -8.80 29.06 -16.98
CA VAL A 183 -8.44 27.80 -17.65
C VAL A 183 -8.94 27.87 -19.08
N TYR A 184 -8.03 27.64 -20.03
CA TYR A 184 -8.33 27.63 -21.45
C TYR A 184 -8.04 26.26 -22.05
N VAL A 185 -8.93 25.79 -22.92
CA VAL A 185 -8.73 24.58 -23.73
C VAL A 185 -8.76 24.98 -25.21
N SER A 186 -8.01 24.26 -26.05
CA SER A 186 -8.00 24.49 -27.50
C SER A 186 -9.24 23.85 -28.13
N GLY A 187 -10.04 24.64 -28.85
CA GLY A 187 -11.13 24.14 -29.69
C GLY A 187 -10.63 23.61 -31.04
N ALA A 188 -11.55 23.04 -31.83
CA ALA A 188 -11.27 22.38 -33.11
C ALA A 188 -10.53 23.25 -34.15
N ASN A 189 -10.73 24.57 -34.11
CA ASN A 189 -10.09 25.54 -35.01
C ASN A 189 -8.86 26.23 -34.38
N GLY A 190 -8.31 25.68 -33.29
CA GLY A 190 -7.20 26.29 -32.54
C GLY A 190 -7.60 27.51 -31.69
N LYS A 191 -8.88 27.90 -31.67
CA LYS A 191 -9.37 28.97 -30.80
C LYS A 191 -9.30 28.52 -29.34
N ARG A 192 -8.68 29.34 -28.50
CA ARG A 192 -8.68 29.12 -27.04
C ARG A 192 -10.04 29.49 -26.46
N ILE A 193 -10.70 28.52 -25.83
CA ILE A 193 -11.98 28.70 -25.15
C ILE A 193 -11.73 28.73 -23.64
N CYS A 194 -12.17 29.79 -22.98
CA CYS A 194 -12.10 29.91 -21.52
C CYS A 194 -13.20 29.04 -20.91
N ILE A 195 -12.84 27.93 -20.27
CA ILE A 195 -13.80 26.99 -19.68
C ILE A 195 -14.00 27.18 -18.18
N ALA A 196 -13.11 27.92 -17.52
CA ALA A 196 -13.26 28.26 -16.11
C ALA A 196 -12.57 29.60 -15.79
N SER A 197 -13.15 30.39 -14.88
CA SER A 197 -12.58 31.65 -14.40
C SER A 197 -12.99 31.88 -12.94
N THR A 198 -12.02 32.06 -12.05
CA THR A 198 -12.28 32.33 -10.63
C THR A 198 -11.39 33.47 -10.11
N PRO A 199 -11.89 34.31 -9.19
CA PRO A 199 -11.06 35.26 -8.46
C PRO A 199 -10.32 34.61 -7.27
N SER A 200 -10.66 33.37 -6.89
CA SER A 200 -10.02 32.67 -5.78
C SER A 200 -9.97 31.15 -5.98
N ALA A 201 -8.91 30.53 -5.48
CA ALA A 201 -8.70 29.09 -5.55
C ALA A 201 -7.89 28.60 -4.34
N HIS A 202 -7.91 27.28 -4.11
CA HIS A 202 -6.97 26.62 -3.21
C HIS A 202 -5.79 26.09 -4.02
N HIS A 203 -4.59 26.51 -3.64
CA HIS A 203 -3.34 26.03 -4.23
C HIS A 203 -2.83 24.86 -3.38
N LEU A 204 -2.85 23.66 -3.95
CA LEU A 204 -2.38 22.45 -3.30
C LEU A 204 -0.95 22.16 -3.71
N TYR A 205 -0.05 22.16 -2.74
CA TYR A 205 1.34 21.78 -2.87
C TYR A 205 1.55 20.40 -2.26
N GLU A 206 2.04 19.46 -3.06
CA GLU A 206 2.31 18.10 -2.64
C GLU A 206 3.77 17.78 -2.88
N THR A 207 4.44 17.17 -1.89
CA THR A 207 5.87 16.84 -1.95
C THR A 207 6.23 16.16 -3.27
N GLY A 208 7.17 16.77 -4.01
CA GLY A 208 7.72 16.24 -5.25
C GLY A 208 6.83 16.41 -6.50
N LEU A 209 5.67 17.08 -6.40
CA LEU A 209 4.76 17.27 -7.53
C LEU A 209 4.45 18.77 -7.77
N PRO A 210 4.10 19.17 -9.01
CA PRO A 210 3.66 20.53 -9.32
C PRO A 210 2.46 21.03 -8.47
N CYS A 211 2.28 22.34 -8.33
CA CYS A 211 1.08 22.87 -7.67
C CYS A 211 -0.20 22.47 -8.45
N ARG A 212 -1.25 22.04 -7.73
CA ARG A 212 -2.60 21.83 -8.29
C ARG A 212 -3.51 22.97 -7.85
N PHE A 213 -4.27 23.52 -8.78
CA PHE A 213 -5.23 24.59 -8.50
C PHE A 213 -6.63 24.01 -8.38
N TYR A 214 -7.19 24.04 -7.16
CA TYR A 214 -8.56 23.64 -6.88
C TYR A 214 -9.46 24.87 -6.94
N MET A 215 -10.34 24.88 -7.94
CA MET A 215 -11.31 25.96 -8.18
C MET A 215 -12.70 25.48 -7.73
N PRO A 216 -13.59 26.39 -7.27
CA PRO A 216 -14.99 26.05 -7.06
C PRO A 216 -15.61 25.52 -8.36
N LEU A 217 -16.45 24.47 -8.28
CA LEU A 217 -17.09 23.90 -9.46
C LEU A 217 -17.97 24.93 -10.19
N THR A 218 -18.55 25.88 -9.46
CA THR A 218 -19.35 26.99 -10.01
C THR A 218 -18.54 27.96 -10.88
N ALA A 219 -17.22 27.95 -10.79
CA ALA A 219 -16.34 28.74 -11.65
C ALA A 219 -16.07 28.08 -13.01
N VAL A 220 -16.52 26.84 -13.22
CA VAL A 220 -16.38 26.06 -14.46
C VAL A 220 -17.68 26.14 -15.26
N LEU A 221 -17.57 26.28 -16.57
CA LEU A 221 -18.73 26.26 -17.47
C LEU A 221 -19.36 24.86 -17.45
N ALA A 222 -20.51 24.72 -16.79
CA ALA A 222 -21.18 23.43 -16.63
C ALA A 222 -21.54 22.76 -17.98
N SER A 223 -21.84 23.54 -19.01
CA SER A 223 -22.21 23.03 -20.34
C SER A 223 -21.11 22.20 -21.01
N VAL A 224 -19.84 22.39 -20.64
CA VAL A 224 -18.70 21.68 -21.23
C VAL A 224 -18.27 20.44 -20.44
N LEU A 225 -18.82 20.20 -19.24
CA LEU A 225 -18.42 19.05 -18.43
C LEU A 225 -19.36 17.86 -18.65
N ARG A 226 -18.80 16.67 -18.80
CA ARG A 226 -19.51 15.39 -18.70
C ARG A 226 -18.86 14.51 -17.65
N PRO A 227 -19.63 13.92 -16.72
CA PRO A 227 -19.10 12.92 -15.82
C PRO A 227 -18.42 11.78 -16.59
N SER A 228 -17.26 11.34 -16.10
CA SER A 228 -16.59 10.13 -16.56
C SER A 228 -16.83 9.01 -15.55
N GLU A 229 -16.76 7.76 -15.99
CA GLU A 229 -16.73 6.59 -15.10
C GLU A 229 -15.39 6.46 -14.35
N ARG A 230 -14.33 7.11 -14.83
CA ARG A 230 -13.01 7.02 -14.22
C ARG A 230 -13.06 7.55 -12.78
N ARG A 231 -12.55 6.74 -11.86
CA ARG A 231 -12.30 7.09 -10.46
C ARG A 231 -10.87 6.72 -10.11
N THR A 232 -10.23 7.53 -9.28
CA THR A 232 -8.92 7.19 -8.71
C THR A 232 -8.96 7.45 -7.21
N ARG A 233 -8.28 6.60 -6.44
CA ARG A 233 -8.22 6.72 -4.98
C ARG A 233 -6.82 7.09 -4.55
N CYS A 234 -6.74 7.97 -3.56
CA CYS A 234 -5.50 8.47 -3.00
C CYS A 234 -5.60 8.45 -1.47
N PRO A 235 -4.62 7.90 -0.74
CA PRO A 235 -4.66 7.90 0.73
C PRO A 235 -4.68 9.31 1.33
N TYR A 236 -4.19 10.32 0.60
CA TYR A 236 -4.10 11.69 1.09
C TYR A 236 -5.29 12.57 0.71
N LYS A 237 -5.95 12.29 -0.42
CA LYS A 237 -6.94 13.18 -1.05
C LYS A 237 -8.33 12.55 -1.20
N GLY A 238 -8.48 11.28 -0.83
CA GLY A 238 -9.72 10.54 -0.99
C GLY A 238 -9.91 10.04 -2.42
N GLU A 239 -11.17 9.94 -2.84
CA GLU A 239 -11.55 9.50 -4.19
C GLU A 239 -11.77 10.70 -5.10
N ALA A 240 -11.14 10.68 -6.28
CA ALA A 240 -11.27 11.71 -7.29
C ALA A 240 -12.26 11.28 -8.37
N GLU A 241 -13.18 12.18 -8.68
CA GLU A 241 -14.07 12.07 -9.83
C GLU A 241 -13.47 12.78 -11.04
N TYR A 242 -13.66 12.21 -12.22
CA TYR A 242 -13.16 12.76 -13.47
C TYR A 242 -14.32 13.23 -14.33
N TYR A 243 -14.05 14.28 -15.10
CA TYR A 243 -14.97 14.83 -16.08
C TYR A 243 -14.27 14.90 -17.44
N SER A 244 -14.98 14.53 -18.49
CA SER A 244 -14.62 14.83 -19.86
C SER A 244 -14.99 16.28 -20.15
N VAL A 245 -14.14 16.98 -20.90
CA VAL A 245 -14.43 18.33 -21.41
C VAL A 245 -14.88 18.21 -22.86
N GLU A 246 -16.14 18.52 -23.11
CA GLU A 246 -16.75 18.56 -24.44
C GLU A 246 -16.88 20.01 -24.89
N LEU A 247 -16.16 20.36 -25.95
CA LEU A 247 -16.25 21.68 -26.57
C LEU A 247 -17.15 21.60 -27.81
N PRO A 248 -17.80 22.70 -28.21
CA PRO A 248 -18.52 22.76 -29.47
C PRO A 248 -17.57 22.60 -30.68
N GLY A 249 -17.93 21.72 -31.61
CA GLY A 249 -17.19 21.45 -32.86
C GLY A 249 -16.36 20.18 -32.80
#